data_AF-A0A8T4LM79-F1
#
_entry.id   AF-A0A8T4LM79-F1
#
_cell.length_a   1.000
_cell.length_b   1.000
_cell.length_c   1.000
_cell.angle_alpha   90.00
_cell.angle_beta   90.00
_cell.angle_gamma   90.00
#
_symmetry.space_group_name_H-M   'P 1'
#
loop_
_entity.id
_entity.type
_entity.pdbx_description
1 polymer ?
#
loop_
_entity_poly.entity_id
_entity_poly.type
_entity_poly.pdbx_seq_one_letter_code
_entity_poly.pdbx_strand_id
1 'polypeptide(L)' 'MAEEVQTGGLVKFKYGKSDKGKINEDLKREIKGGYARYYERKEREIRNKKILLIIIGLILLILFGLALWRLF' A
#
# COMPACT_ATOMS: atom_id res chain seq x y z
N MET A 1 -5.41 -25.83 24.97
CA MET A 1 -6.38 -25.79 23.85
C MET A 1 -5.81 -24.87 22.78
N ALA A 2 -5.28 -25.44 21.70
CA ALA A 2 -4.69 -24.71 20.57
C ALA A 2 -5.77 -24.45 19.52
N GLU A 3 -5.77 -23.26 18.91
CA GLU A 3 -6.69 -22.92 17.83
C GLU A 3 -6.09 -23.40 16.50
N GLU A 4 -6.74 -24.37 15.86
CA GLU A 4 -6.36 -24.87 14.54
C GLU A 4 -6.94 -23.93 13.47
N VAL A 5 -6.07 -23.18 12.80
CA VAL A 5 -6.46 -22.35 11.64
C VAL A 5 -6.06 -23.11 10.38
N GLN A 6 -7.06 -23.52 9.61
CA GLN A 6 -6.87 -24.25 8.36
C GLN A 6 -6.83 -23.26 7.19
N THR A 7 -5.64 -22.99 6.66
CA THR A 7 -5.49 -22.23 5.42
C THR A 7 -5.51 -23.18 4.22
N GLY A 8 -6.48 -23.00 3.34
CA GLY A 8 -6.42 -23.26 1.89
C GLY A 8 -5.96 -24.62 1.34
N GLY A 9 -5.71 -25.62 2.19
CA GLY A 9 -5.53 -27.02 1.79
C GLY A 9 -4.11 -27.55 1.77
N LEU A 10 -3.43 -27.66 2.93
CA LEU A 10 -2.62 -28.86 3.32
C LEU A 10 -1.72 -28.62 4.55
N VAL A 11 -1.61 -27.41 5.09
CA VAL A 11 -0.72 -27.16 6.24
C VAL A 11 -1.52 -26.77 7.48
N LYS A 12 -1.51 -27.64 8.50
CA LYS A 12 -2.10 -27.39 9.81
C LYS A 12 -1.05 -26.73 10.71
N PHE A 13 -1.23 -25.45 11.00
CA PHE A 13 -0.35 -24.74 11.93
C PHE A 13 -0.93 -24.85 13.35
N LYS A 14 -0.20 -25.48 14.27
CA LYS A 14 -0.55 -25.51 15.69
C LYS A 14 0.11 -24.32 16.38
N TYR A 15 -0.63 -23.24 16.57
CA TYR A 15 -0.19 -22.17 17.47
C TYR A 15 -0.48 -22.58 18.90
N GLY A 16 0.57 -22.88 19.68
CA GLY A 16 0.44 -23.02 21.11
C GLY A 16 0.03 -21.69 21.72
N LYS A 17 -1.08 -21.62 22.48
CA LYS A 17 -1.54 -20.40 23.20
C LYS A 17 -0.48 -19.77 24.10
N SER A 18 0.62 -20.48 24.38
CA SER A 18 1.73 -20.04 25.22
C SER A 18 3.02 -19.73 24.45
N ASP A 19 3.05 -19.92 23.13
CA ASP A 19 4.12 -19.37 22.31
C ASP A 19 3.82 -17.90 22.10
N LYS A 20 4.13 -17.10 23.13
CA LYS A 20 4.55 -15.72 22.88
C LYS A 20 5.82 -15.86 22.06
N GLY A 21 5.67 -16.02 20.74
CA GLY A 21 6.77 -16.12 19.81
C GLY A 21 7.72 -15.00 20.18
N LYS A 22 8.86 -15.35 20.77
CA LYS A 22 9.85 -14.37 21.22
C LYS A 22 10.34 -13.74 19.93
N ILE A 23 9.73 -12.62 19.57
CA ILE A 23 10.17 -11.81 18.45
C ILE A 23 11.55 -11.34 18.88
N ASN A 24 12.58 -12.03 18.38
CA ASN A 24 13.96 -11.60 18.51
C ASN A 24 14.05 -10.17 17.99
N GLU A 25 14.86 -9.33 18.62
CA GLU A 25 15.00 -7.93 18.21
C GLU A 25 15.39 -7.81 16.72
N ASP A 26 16.15 -8.78 16.21
CA ASP A 26 16.53 -8.87 14.79
C ASP A 26 15.32 -9.08 13.87
N LEU A 27 14.41 -9.98 14.23
CA LEU A 27 13.17 -10.21 13.48
C LEU A 27 12.29 -8.95 13.51
N LYS A 28 12.28 -8.23 14.63
CA LYS A 28 11.56 -6.96 14.76
C LYS A 28 12.16 -5.88 13.84
N ARG A 29 13.50 -5.80 13.74
CA ARG A 29 14.21 -4.87 12.84
C ARG A 29 13.96 -5.22 11.37
N GLU A 30 13.98 -6.50 11.03
CA GLU A 30 13.72 -6.97 9.67
C GLU A 30 12.30 -6.64 9.21
N ILE A 31 11.30 -6.93 10.06
CA ILE A 31 9.91 -6.55 9.83
C ILE A 31 9.77 -5.04 9.66
N LYS A 32 10.37 -4.25 10.56
CA LYS A 32 10.35 -2.77 10.46
C LYS A 32 10.98 -2.27 9.17
N GLY A 33 12.09 -2.87 8.73
CA GLY A 33 12.76 -2.55 7.47
C GLY A 33 11.92 -2.91 6.24
N GLY A 34 11.17 -4.01 6.29
CA GLY A 34 10.19 -4.38 5.27
C GLY A 34 9.06 -3.35 5.15
N TYR A 35 8.47 -2.95 6.28
CA TYR A 35 7.43 -1.93 6.31
C TYR A 35 7.95 -0.56 5.84
N ALA A 36 9.14 -0.14 6.25
CA ALA A 36 9.74 1.12 5.80
C ALA A 36 9.83 1.19 4.25
N ARG A 37 10.33 0.11 3.61
CA ARG A 37 10.39 0.01 2.14
C ARG A 37 9.02 0.00 1.46
N TYR A 38 7.98 -0.46 2.14
CA TYR A 38 6.61 -0.39 1.64
C TYR A 38 6.05 1.04 1.72
N TYR A 39 6.23 1.71 2.86
CA TYR A 39 5.79 3.10 3.03
C TYR A 39 6.51 4.06 2.08
N GLU A 40 7.81 3.88 1.85
CA GLU A 40 8.56 4.69 0.87
C GLU A 40 8.05 4.56 -0.57
N ARG A 41 7.56 3.36 -0.95
CA ARG A 41 6.94 3.14 -2.26
C ARG A 41 5.57 3.80 -2.33
N LYS A 42 4.76 3.62 -1.28
CA LYS A 42 3.42 4.20 -1.17
C LYS A 42 3.45 5.73 -1.21
N GLU A 43 4.42 6.37 -0.57
CA GLU A 43 4.55 7.83 -0.63
C GLU A 43 4.92 8.34 -2.03
N ARG A 44 5.79 7.61 -2.75
CA ARG A 44 6.13 7.94 -4.14
C ARG A 44 4.92 7.82 -5.06
N GLU A 45 4.11 6.77 -4.90
CA GLU A 45 2.88 6.59 -5.67
C GLU A 45 1.85 7.70 -5.40
N ILE A 46 1.67 8.11 -4.14
CA ILE A 46 0.74 9.19 -3.79
C ILE A 46 1.18 10.52 -4.42
N ARG A 47 2.49 10.83 -4.39
CA ARG A 47 3.02 12.04 -5.04
C ARG A 47 2.81 12.01 -6.55
N ASN A 48 3.14 10.89 -7.20
CA ASN A 48 2.97 10.74 -8.65
C ASN A 48 1.49 10.82 -9.05
N LYS A 49 0.59 10.22 -8.27
CA LYS A 49 -0.86 10.26 -8.51
C LYS A 49 -1.42 11.68 -8.38
N LYS A 50 -0.93 12.48 -7.42
CA LYS A 50 -1.29 13.90 -7.30
C LYS A 50 -0.81 14.72 -8.50
N ILE A 51 0.43 14.52 -8.94
CA ILE A 51 0.99 15.20 -10.12
C ILE A 51 0.18 14.85 -11.37
N LEU A 52 -0.15 13.57 -11.56
CA LEU A 52 -0.98 13.10 -12.67
C LEU A 52 -2.35 13.79 -12.69
N LEU A 53 -3.00 13.89 -11.53
CA LEU A 53 -4.29 14.57 -11.39
C LEU A 53 -4.22 16.05 -11.79
N ILE A 54 -3.15 16.75 -11.38
CA ILE A 54 -2.93 18.16 -11.74
C ILE A 54 -2.74 18.31 -13.26
N ILE A 55 -1.94 17.43 -13.88
CA ILE A 55 -1.72 17.44 -15.34
C ILE A 55 -3.04 17.23 -16.08
N ILE A 56 -3.84 16.24 -15.66
CA ILE A 56 -5.16 15.99 -16.26
C ILE A 56 -6.07 17.21 -16.11
N GLY A 57 -6.09 17.84 -14.92
CA GLY A 57 -6.87 19.05 -14.67
C GLY A 57 -6.47 20.23 -15.57
N LEU A 58 -5.17 20.44 -15.77
CA LEU A 58 -4.65 21.47 -16.68
C LEU A 58 -5.05 21.22 -18.14
N ILE A 59 -4.96 19.97 -18.60
CA ILE A 59 -5.38 19.60 -19.97
C ILE A 59 -6.87 19.89 -20.16
N LEU A 60 -7.71 19.52 -19.19
CA LEU A 60 -9.15 19.79 -19.25
C LEU A 60 -9.45 21.29 -19.28
N LEU A 61 -8.72 22.10 -18.50
CA LEU A 61 -8.86 23.57 -18.51
C LEU A 61 -8.52 24.17 -19.89
N ILE A 62 -7.44 23.71 -20.52
CA ILE A 62 -7.03 24.17 -21.85
C ILE A 62 -8.08 23.79 -22.90
N LEU A 63 -8.55 22.54 -22.87
CA LEU A 63 -9.58 22.06 -23.79
C LEU A 63 -10.90 22.83 -23.59
N PHE A 64 -11.28 23.11 -22.35
CA PHE A 64 -12.46 23.89 -22.03
C PHE A 64 -12.35 25.34 -22.52
N GLY A 65 -11.20 25.98 -22.32
CA GLY A 65 -10.92 27.32 -22.84
C GLY A 65 -10.97 27.39 -24.38
N LEU A 66 -10.39 26.39 -25.06
CA LEU A 66 -10.45 26.28 -26.53
C LEU A 66 -11.88 26.03 -27.02
N ALA A 67 -12.66 25.22 -26.31
CA ALA A 67 -14.06 24.97 -26.67
C ALA A 67 -14.91 26.23 -26.55
N LEU A 68 -14.72 27.01 -25.48
CA LEU A 68 -15.38 28.30 -25.28
C LEU A 68 -14.97 29.34 -26.33
N TRP A 69 -13.68 29.41 -26.67
CA TRP A 69 -13.18 30.28 -27.74
C TRP A 69 -13.81 29.96 -29.10
N ARG A 70 -14.10 28.68 -29.38
CA ARG A 70 -14.74 28.27 -30.64
C ARG A 70 -16.24 28.56 -30.68
N LEU A 71 -16.86 28.74 -29.52
CA LEU A 71 -18.30 28.96 -29.34
C LEU A 71 -18.70 30.44 -29.39
N PHE A 72 -17.74 31.35 -29.17
CA PHE A 72 -17.92 32.81 -29.14
C PHE A 72 -17.22 33.45 -30.35
#